data_AF-A0A1I1EGY5-F1
#
_entry.id   AF-A0A1I1EGY5-F1
#
_cell.length_a   1.000
_cell.length_b   1.000
_cell.length_c   1.000
_cell.angle_alpha   90.00
_cell.angle_beta   90.00
_cell.angle_gamma   90.00
#
_symmetry.space_group_name_H-M   'P 1'
#
loop_
_entity.id
_entity.type
_entity.pdbx_description
1 polymer ?
#
loop_
_entity_poly.entity_id
_entity_poly.type
_entity_poly.pdbx_seq_one_letter_code
_entity_poly.pdbx_strand_id
1 'polypeptide(L)'
;MENAVEQIENLKKAIKATEGGGSSGGGASGSYSAGTYIPAGDTRSPEYIRNNAVSYGGNTISQGGHVEINGAKSNATIMLGNPSASTLSSANRLATQVGGSLISCVTISSTAVFQTARVNFFLSGVQENDNIAVFQLQGTKWVQIQNPEVRVNHVVVSITQYGTLVFIKMPALAYFEN
;
A
#
# COMPACT_ATOMS: atom_id res chain seq x y z
N MET A 1 -8.74 8.28 -44.19
CA MET A 1 -8.10 9.19 -43.21
C MET A 1 -9.11 9.94 -42.34
N GLU A 2 -10.40 9.97 -42.70
CA GLU A 2 -11.48 10.64 -41.94
C GLU A 2 -11.67 10.14 -40.49
N ASN A 3 -11.48 8.84 -40.24
CA ASN A 3 -11.82 8.20 -38.97
C ASN A 3 -10.86 8.54 -37.81
N ALA A 4 -9.60 8.87 -38.12
CA ALA A 4 -8.60 9.21 -37.10
C ALA A 4 -8.80 10.61 -36.51
N VAL A 5 -9.39 11.53 -37.29
CA VAL A 5 -9.63 12.92 -36.85
C VAL A 5 -10.78 12.98 -35.86
N GLU A 6 -11.86 12.21 -36.08
CA GLU A 6 -12.99 12.11 -35.14
C GLU A 6 -12.59 11.53 -33.78
N GLN A 7 -11.72 10.52 -33.76
CA GLN A 7 -11.25 9.92 -32.50
C GLN A 7 -10.42 10.91 -31.68
N ILE A 8 -9.60 11.73 -32.33
CA ILE A 8 -8.81 12.77 -31.66
C ILE A 8 -9.72 13.89 -31.11
N GLU A 9 -10.79 14.27 -31.82
CA GLU A 9 -11.74 15.25 -31.30
C GLU A 9 -12.53 14.74 -30.11
N ASN A 10 -12.96 13.48 -30.12
CA ASN A 10 -13.66 12.86 -29.00
C ASN A 10 -12.78 12.74 -27.76
N LEU A 11 -11.49 12.42 -27.93
CA LEU A 11 -10.52 12.40 -26.83
C LEU A 11 -10.27 13.80 -26.24
N LYS A 12 -10.20 14.84 -27.07
CA LYS A 12 -10.06 16.23 -26.60
C LYS A 12 -11.32 16.73 -25.87
N LYS A 13 -12.51 16.32 -26.30
CA LYS A 13 -13.77 16.63 -25.59
C LYS A 13 -13.85 15.94 -24.23
N ALA A 14 -13.43 14.67 -24.14
CA ALA A 14 -13.41 13.92 -22.88
C ALA A 14 -12.47 14.54 -21.83
N ILE A 15 -11.29 15.01 -22.25
CA ILE A 15 -10.32 15.68 -21.36
C ILE A 15 -10.87 17.04 -20.88
N LYS A 16 -11.49 17.83 -21.76
CA LYS A 16 -12.12 19.10 -21.36
C LYS A 16 -13.31 18.93 -20.40
N ALA A 17 -14.06 17.82 -20.53
CA ALA A 17 -15.16 17.50 -19.63
C ALA A 17 -14.70 17.10 -18.21
N THR A 18 -13.44 16.67 -18.04
CA THR A 18 -12.88 16.33 -16.72
C THR A 18 -12.27 17.54 -16.01
N GLU A 19 -11.91 18.61 -16.73
CA GLU A 19 -11.24 19.79 -16.17
C GLU A 19 -12.17 20.98 -15.89
N GLY A 20 -13.46 20.92 -16.26
CA GLY A 20 -14.39 22.02 -16.05
C GLY A 20 -15.84 21.58 -15.85
N GLY A 21 -16.25 21.38 -14.60
CA GLY A 21 -17.66 21.18 -14.26
C GLY A 21 -17.87 20.44 -12.95
N GLY A 22 -17.87 21.18 -11.84
CA GLY A 22 -18.36 20.65 -10.58
C GLY A 22 -19.89 20.49 -10.57
N SER A 23 -20.36 19.57 -9.70
CA SER A 23 -21.45 19.77 -8.74
C SER A 23 -22.55 18.68 -8.72
N SER A 24 -22.72 18.14 -7.49
CA SER A 24 -23.98 17.88 -6.76
C SER A 24 -24.98 16.80 -7.19
N GLY A 25 -25.29 15.93 -6.21
CA GLY A 25 -26.61 15.33 -5.95
C GLY A 25 -26.60 13.79 -5.94
N GLY A 26 -27.00 13.05 -4.90
CA GLY A 26 -27.58 13.35 -3.59
C GLY A 26 -28.04 12.03 -2.93
N GLY A 27 -28.21 12.03 -1.59
CA GLY A 27 -28.85 10.91 -0.87
C GLY A 27 -28.31 10.69 0.55
N ALA A 28 -28.95 11.34 1.53
CA ALA A 28 -28.57 11.38 2.94
C ALA A 28 -28.84 10.08 3.73
N SER A 29 -28.06 9.82 4.80
CA SER A 29 -28.57 9.47 6.13
C SER A 29 -27.43 9.22 7.14
N GLY A 30 -27.55 9.80 8.34
CA GLY A 30 -26.82 9.33 9.53
C GLY A 30 -25.66 10.21 10.01
N SER A 31 -25.97 11.23 10.79
CA SER A 31 -25.03 11.83 11.76
C SER A 31 -24.53 10.78 12.76
N TYR A 32 -23.21 10.65 12.94
CA TYR A 32 -22.58 10.74 14.26
C TYR A 32 -21.19 11.39 14.13
N SER A 33 -20.98 12.36 15.01
CA SER A 33 -19.73 13.02 15.34
C SER A 33 -18.71 12.04 15.92
N ALA A 34 -17.49 12.05 15.37
CA ALA A 34 -16.25 11.93 16.12
C ALA A 34 -15.16 12.56 15.24
N GLY A 35 -14.70 13.75 15.61
CA GLY A 35 -13.71 14.53 14.85
C GLY A 35 -12.50 13.68 14.46
N THR A 36 -12.46 13.22 13.21
CA THR A 36 -11.30 12.53 12.66
C THR A 36 -10.43 13.59 12.03
N TYR A 37 -9.30 13.88 12.66
CA TYR A 37 -8.26 14.68 12.05
C TYR A 37 -7.75 13.94 10.81
N ILE A 38 -8.03 14.49 9.63
CA ILE A 38 -7.44 14.01 8.36
C ILE A 38 -6.15 14.81 8.16
N PRO A 39 -4.97 14.16 8.18
CA PRO A 39 -3.72 14.86 7.91
C PRO A 39 -3.75 15.48 6.52
N ALA A 40 -3.33 16.74 6.40
CA ALA A 40 -3.29 17.42 5.11
C ALA A 40 -2.39 16.63 4.12
N GLY A 41 -2.94 16.31 2.95
CA GLY A 41 -2.25 15.51 1.91
C GLY A 41 -2.51 13.99 1.98
N ASP A 42 -3.25 13.50 2.97
CA ASP A 42 -3.70 12.11 3.00
C ASP A 42 -4.87 11.90 2.03
N THR A 43 -4.67 11.08 1.00
CA THR A 43 -5.65 10.84 -0.06
C THR A 43 -6.61 9.68 0.26
N ARG A 44 -6.51 9.09 1.46
CA ARG A 44 -7.34 7.94 1.87
C ARG A 44 -8.73 8.40 2.32
N SER A 45 -9.71 7.50 2.24
CA SER A 45 -11.02 7.78 2.80
C SER A 45 -10.97 7.90 4.33
N PRO A 46 -11.91 8.62 4.96
CA PRO A 46 -11.97 8.74 6.42
C PRO A 46 -12.04 7.39 7.17
N GLU A 47 -12.64 6.37 6.56
CA GLU A 47 -12.68 5.00 7.10
C GLU A 47 -11.28 4.40 7.17
N TYR A 48 -10.48 4.53 6.11
CA TYR A 48 -9.11 4.02 6.06
C TYR A 48 -8.19 4.78 7.01
N ILE A 49 -8.38 6.09 7.17
CA ILE A 49 -7.62 6.89 8.12
C ILE A 49 -7.92 6.44 9.56
N ARG A 50 -9.21 6.33 9.93
CA ARG A 50 -9.63 5.88 11.27
C ARG A 50 -9.12 4.48 11.61
N ASN A 51 -9.07 3.61 10.62
CA ASN A 51 -8.63 2.22 10.79
C ASN A 51 -7.13 2.01 10.55
N ASN A 52 -6.37 3.10 10.31
CA ASN A 52 -4.95 3.04 10.02
C ASN A 52 -4.61 2.02 8.91
N ALA A 53 -5.33 2.14 7.80
CA ALA A 53 -5.32 1.18 6.70
C ALA A 53 -5.11 1.89 5.35
N VAL A 54 -4.69 1.14 4.34
CA VAL A 54 -4.46 1.61 2.96
C VAL A 54 -5.06 0.59 2.01
N SER A 55 -5.68 1.05 0.93
CA SER A 55 -6.17 0.19 -0.14
C SER A 55 -5.27 0.32 -1.38
N TYR A 56 -4.88 -0.81 -1.96
CA TYR A 56 -4.14 -0.88 -3.21
C TYR A 56 -4.56 -2.10 -4.02
N GLY A 57 -4.91 -1.90 -5.29
CA GLY A 57 -5.21 -3.01 -6.21
C GLY A 57 -6.36 -3.93 -5.76
N GLY A 58 -7.31 -3.41 -4.98
CA GLY A 58 -8.40 -4.18 -4.37
C GLY A 58 -8.04 -4.84 -3.04
N ASN A 59 -6.77 -4.80 -2.62
CA ASN A 59 -6.32 -5.32 -1.32
C ASN A 59 -6.26 -4.21 -0.28
N THR A 60 -6.58 -4.54 0.96
CA THR A 60 -6.41 -3.65 2.12
C THR A 60 -5.21 -4.11 2.93
N ILE A 61 -4.34 -3.16 3.28
CA ILE A 61 -3.26 -3.34 4.25
C ILE A 61 -3.53 -2.49 5.49
N SER A 62 -3.35 -3.06 6.68
CA SER A 62 -3.45 -2.34 7.95
C SER A 62 -2.40 -2.82 8.95
N GLN A 63 -2.17 -2.05 10.02
CA GLN A 63 -1.36 -2.55 11.12
C GLN A 63 -2.06 -3.74 11.77
N GLY A 64 -1.41 -4.90 11.78
CA GLY A 64 -1.84 -6.04 12.59
C GLY A 64 -1.56 -5.82 14.08
N GLY A 65 -2.01 -6.77 14.89
CA GLY A 65 -1.62 -6.82 16.31
C GLY A 65 -0.20 -7.36 16.47
N HIS A 66 0.37 -7.18 17.67
CA HIS A 66 1.72 -7.63 18.05
C HIS A 66 2.83 -6.90 17.28
N VAL A 67 3.12 -5.68 17.72
CA VAL A 67 4.36 -4.98 17.38
C VAL A 67 5.40 -5.33 18.43
N GLU A 68 6.59 -5.73 17.99
CA GLU A 68 7.74 -5.92 18.87
C GLU A 68 8.78 -4.87 18.54
N ILE A 69 9.30 -4.18 19.56
CA ILE A 69 10.40 -3.21 19.43
C ILE A 69 11.59 -3.76 20.22
N ASN A 70 12.74 -3.85 19.56
CA ASN A 70 13.99 -4.36 20.12
C ASN A 70 13.83 -5.73 20.81
N GLY A 71 12.98 -6.61 20.25
CA GLY A 71 12.70 -7.95 20.79
C GLY A 71 11.69 -8.01 21.95
N ALA A 72 11.13 -6.88 22.39
CA ALA A 72 10.09 -6.83 23.42
C ALA A 72 8.74 -6.44 22.82
N LYS A 73 7.65 -7.02 23.35
CA LYS A 73 6.28 -6.60 23.00
C LYS A 73 6.10 -5.11 23.28
N SER A 74 5.52 -4.40 22.32
CA SER A 74 5.31 -2.97 22.39
C SER A 74 3.87 -2.62 22.01
N ASN A 75 3.35 -1.57 22.65
CA ASN A 75 2.07 -0.96 22.31
C ASN A 75 2.22 0.19 21.29
N ALA A 76 3.39 0.29 20.64
CA ALA A 76 3.64 1.31 19.63
C ALA A 76 2.68 1.16 18.45
N THR A 77 2.06 2.27 18.06
CA THR A 77 1.24 2.35 16.85
C THR A 77 2.12 2.73 15.66
N ILE A 78 2.12 1.91 14.62
CA ILE A 78 2.76 2.23 13.34
C ILE A 78 1.70 2.82 12.44
N MET A 79 1.82 4.09 12.09
CA MET A 79 0.93 4.78 11.17
C MET A 79 1.25 4.39 9.73
N LEU A 80 0.23 3.98 8.99
CA LEU A 80 0.28 3.69 7.57
C LEU A 80 -0.20 4.90 6.79
N GLY A 81 0.31 5.08 5.58
CA GLY A 81 -0.12 6.12 4.65
C GLY A 81 0.17 5.77 3.19
N ASN A 82 -0.49 6.47 2.27
CA ASN A 82 -0.24 6.28 0.85
C ASN A 82 1.17 6.75 0.48
N PRO A 83 1.94 5.96 -0.29
CA PRO A 83 3.20 6.43 -0.86
C PRO A 83 2.94 7.52 -1.91
N SER A 84 3.97 8.31 -2.22
CA SER A 84 3.90 9.26 -3.33
C SER A 84 3.66 8.55 -4.67
N ALA A 85 3.07 9.23 -5.65
CA ALA A 85 2.85 8.66 -7.00
C ALA A 85 4.17 8.20 -7.65
N SER A 86 5.26 8.93 -7.44
CA SER A 86 6.59 8.57 -7.95
C SER A 86 7.13 7.29 -7.31
N THR A 87 6.96 7.14 -6.00
CA THR A 87 7.34 5.95 -5.24
C THR A 87 6.50 4.75 -5.68
N LEU A 88 5.20 4.95 -5.91
CA LEU A 88 4.31 3.90 -6.38
C LEU A 88 4.66 3.42 -7.80
N SER A 89 5.03 4.34 -8.69
CA SER A 89 5.54 3.99 -10.01
C SER A 89 6.85 3.21 -9.93
N SER A 90 7.77 3.62 -9.05
CA SER A 90 9.02 2.89 -8.79
C SER A 90 8.76 1.49 -8.22
N ALA A 91 7.81 1.34 -7.30
CA ALA A 91 7.40 0.06 -6.73
C ALA A 91 6.81 -0.89 -7.79
N ASN A 92 5.97 -0.37 -8.69
CA ASN A 92 5.45 -1.15 -9.82
C ASN A 92 6.57 -1.65 -10.74
N ARG A 93 7.54 -0.78 -11.06
CA ARG A 93 8.73 -1.17 -11.85
C ARG A 93 9.54 -2.25 -11.14
N LEU A 94 9.77 -2.12 -9.84
CA LEU A 94 10.46 -3.14 -9.04
C LEU A 94 9.75 -4.48 -9.14
N ALA A 95 8.43 -4.51 -8.94
CA ALA A 95 7.64 -5.75 -9.02
C ALA A 95 7.83 -6.47 -10.36
N THR A 96 7.74 -5.73 -11.48
CA THR A 96 8.01 -6.28 -12.81
C THR A 96 9.46 -6.75 -12.97
N GLN A 97 10.44 -6.00 -12.45
CA GLN A 97 11.87 -6.34 -12.55
C GLN A 97 12.21 -7.65 -11.82
N VAL A 98 11.58 -7.89 -10.67
CA VAL A 98 11.77 -9.14 -9.92
C VAL A 98 10.88 -10.27 -10.41
N GLY A 99 10.11 -10.05 -11.49
CA GLY A 99 9.23 -11.06 -12.09
C GLY A 99 7.96 -11.36 -11.28
N GLY A 100 7.56 -10.47 -10.38
CA GLY A 100 6.38 -10.61 -9.53
C GLY A 100 5.27 -9.61 -9.84
N SER A 101 4.23 -9.64 -9.01
CA SER A 101 3.08 -8.74 -9.08
C SER A 101 2.96 -7.92 -7.81
N LEU A 102 2.80 -6.60 -7.95
CA LEU A 102 2.63 -5.71 -6.81
C LEU A 102 1.27 -5.96 -6.13
N ILE A 103 1.29 -6.37 -4.86
CA ILE A 103 0.07 -6.61 -4.06
C ILE A 103 -0.31 -5.37 -3.26
N SER A 104 0.68 -4.69 -2.68
CA SER A 104 0.46 -3.49 -1.86
C SER A 104 1.73 -2.66 -1.71
N CYS A 105 1.57 -1.35 -1.53
CA CYS A 105 2.64 -0.41 -1.28
C CYS A 105 2.17 0.61 -0.24
N VAL A 106 2.92 0.77 0.85
CA VAL A 106 2.52 1.58 2.00
C VAL A 106 3.71 2.29 2.61
N THR A 107 3.51 3.53 3.06
CA THR A 107 4.50 4.24 3.87
C THR A 107 4.19 4.05 5.34
N ILE A 108 5.19 3.66 6.12
CA ILE A 108 5.07 3.45 7.57
C ILE A 108 5.85 4.51 8.34
N SER A 109 5.28 4.97 9.45
CA SER A 109 5.89 5.93 10.37
C SER A 109 5.41 5.70 11.80
N SER A 110 6.12 6.20 12.80
CA SER A 110 5.66 6.25 14.19
C SER A 110 6.52 7.24 14.97
N THR A 111 6.11 7.55 16.19
CA THR A 111 6.89 8.36 17.14
C THR A 111 7.87 7.51 17.97
N ALA A 112 7.73 6.17 17.94
CA ALA A 112 8.62 5.28 18.67
C ALA A 112 10.02 5.25 18.04
N VAL A 113 11.07 5.25 18.87
CA VAL A 113 12.45 5.07 18.43
C VAL A 113 12.83 3.60 18.62
N PHE A 114 13.44 2.98 17.61
CA PHE A 114 13.85 1.58 17.67
C PHE A 114 15.15 1.32 16.89
N GLN A 115 15.80 0.20 17.21
CA GLN A 115 16.89 -0.37 16.41
C GLN A 115 16.37 -1.48 15.50
N THR A 116 15.49 -2.33 16.03
CA THR A 116 14.72 -3.32 15.26
C THR A 116 13.27 -3.26 15.68
N ALA A 117 12.37 -3.45 14.71
CA ALA A 117 10.95 -3.63 14.98
C ALA A 117 10.43 -4.80 14.16
N ARG A 118 9.68 -5.70 14.80
CA ARG A 118 8.93 -6.76 14.14
C ARG A 118 7.47 -6.34 14.11
N VAL A 119 6.94 -6.14 12.90
CA VAL A 119 5.61 -5.60 12.68
C VAL A 119 4.80 -6.60 11.89
N ASN A 120 3.65 -6.98 12.43
CA ASN A 120 2.65 -7.75 11.73
C ASN A 120 1.76 -6.80 10.91
N PHE A 121 1.64 -7.04 9.61
CA PHE A 121 0.69 -6.36 8.75
C PHE A 121 -0.45 -7.31 8.43
N PHE A 122 -1.68 -6.85 8.58
CA PHE A 122 -2.80 -7.48 7.91
C PHE A 122 -2.78 -7.06 6.45
N LEU A 123 -2.80 -8.03 5.53
CA LEU A 123 -2.82 -7.81 4.09
C LEU A 123 -3.84 -8.77 3.48
N SER A 124 -5.00 -8.24 3.10
CA SER A 124 -6.06 -9.07 2.52
C SER A 124 -5.62 -9.73 1.22
N GLY A 125 -6.06 -10.96 0.98
CA GLY A 125 -5.81 -11.67 -0.29
C GLY A 125 -4.49 -12.43 -0.33
N VAL A 126 -3.69 -12.35 0.73
CA VAL A 126 -2.53 -13.24 0.95
C VAL A 126 -3.02 -14.57 1.49
N GLN A 127 -2.63 -15.65 0.83
CA GLN A 127 -2.91 -17.02 1.27
C GLN A 127 -1.72 -17.60 2.04
N GLU A 128 -1.97 -18.67 2.80
CA GLU A 128 -0.89 -19.44 3.40
C GLU A 128 0.02 -19.99 2.29
N ASN A 129 1.33 -19.93 2.51
CA ASN A 129 2.36 -20.36 1.55
C ASN A 129 2.48 -19.50 0.27
N ASP A 130 1.81 -18.35 0.18
CA ASP A 130 2.14 -17.38 -0.86
C ASP A 130 3.61 -16.96 -0.76
N ASN A 131 4.31 -16.99 -1.89
CA ASN A 131 5.69 -16.50 -1.96
C ASN A 131 5.68 -14.96 -2.01
N ILE A 132 5.72 -14.32 -0.85
CA ILE A 132 5.71 -12.85 -0.74
C ILE A 132 7.12 -12.32 -0.49
N ALA A 133 7.62 -11.52 -1.44
CA ALA A 133 8.82 -10.72 -1.26
C ALA A 133 8.43 -9.33 -0.75
N VAL A 134 9.14 -8.84 0.28
CA VAL A 134 8.94 -7.50 0.81
C VAL A 134 10.21 -6.69 0.62
N PHE A 135 10.08 -5.47 0.09
CA PHE A 135 11.20 -4.53 -0.02
C PHE A 135 10.87 -3.25 0.73
N GLN A 136 11.92 -2.61 1.24
CA GLN A 136 11.86 -1.30 1.87
C GLN A 136 12.63 -0.29 1.04
N LEU A 137 12.04 0.89 0.82
CA LEU A 137 12.74 2.02 0.25
C LEU A 137 13.66 2.63 1.31
N GLN A 138 14.97 2.55 1.08
CA GLN A 138 16.01 3.13 1.91
C GLN A 138 16.77 4.17 1.08
N GLY A 139 16.49 5.46 1.36
CA GLY A 139 16.89 6.55 0.48
C GLY A 139 16.24 6.42 -0.90
N THR A 140 17.04 6.12 -1.92
CA THR A 140 16.57 5.95 -3.32
C THR A 140 16.57 4.50 -3.80
N LYS A 141 16.91 3.53 -2.93
CA LYS A 141 17.07 2.12 -3.30
C LYS A 141 16.06 1.23 -2.58
N TRP A 142 15.52 0.27 -3.31
CA TRP A 142 14.73 -0.82 -2.73
C TRP A 142 15.64 -1.90 -2.18
N VAL A 143 15.53 -2.17 -0.89
CA VAL A 143 16.30 -3.18 -0.18
C VAL A 143 15.35 -4.29 0.27
N GLN A 144 15.68 -5.54 -0.06
CA GLN A 144 14.85 -6.68 0.30
C GLN A 144 14.91 -6.94 1.81
N ILE A 145 13.74 -7.05 2.44
CA ILE A 145 13.61 -7.54 3.81
C ILE A 145 13.76 -9.06 3.77
N GLN A 146 14.70 -9.56 4.58
CA GLN A 146 14.95 -10.99 4.68
C GLN A 146 13.91 -11.67 5.55
N ASN A 147 13.54 -12.91 5.18
CA ASN A 147 12.65 -13.80 5.93
C ASN A 147 11.32 -13.16 6.39
N PRO A 148 10.52 -12.58 5.48
CA PRO A 148 9.15 -12.21 5.82
C PRO A 148 8.37 -13.47 6.21
N GLU A 149 7.66 -13.42 7.32
CA GLU A 149 6.80 -14.52 7.73
C GLU A 149 5.41 -14.30 7.13
N VAL A 150 5.03 -15.17 6.21
CA VAL A 150 3.75 -15.11 5.51
C VAL A 150 2.78 -16.08 6.18
N ARG A 151 1.61 -15.55 6.54
CA ARG A 151 0.47 -16.29 7.12
C ARG A 151 -0.79 -15.87 6.37
N VAL A 152 -1.89 -16.60 6.56
CA VAL A 152 -3.18 -16.22 5.94
C VAL A 152 -3.53 -14.78 6.31
N ASN A 153 -3.71 -13.92 5.29
CA ASN A 153 -3.98 -12.49 5.40
C ASN A 153 -2.98 -11.68 6.24
N HIS A 154 -1.78 -12.22 6.51
CA HIS A 154 -0.83 -11.60 7.42
C HIS A 154 0.60 -11.74 6.90
N VAL A 155 1.36 -10.65 6.98
CA VAL A 155 2.79 -10.65 6.67
C VAL A 155 3.53 -9.97 7.80
N VAL A 156 4.41 -10.71 8.47
CA VAL A 156 5.25 -10.18 9.55
C VAL A 156 6.62 -9.86 8.99
N VAL A 157 7.10 -8.64 9.22
CA VAL A 157 8.38 -8.16 8.72
C VAL A 157 9.22 -7.61 9.85
N SER A 158 10.53 -7.78 9.75
CA SER A 158 11.51 -7.16 10.63
C SER A 158 12.15 -5.98 9.92
N ILE A 159 12.04 -4.79 10.49
CA ILE A 159 12.55 -3.53 9.95
C ILE A 159 13.56 -2.91 10.92
N THR A 160 14.49 -2.12 10.37
CA THR A 160 15.49 -1.36 11.15
C THR A 160 15.29 0.15 11.06
N GLN A 161 14.34 0.59 10.22
CA GLN A 161 13.97 1.99 10.04
C GLN A 161 12.52 2.10 9.52
N TYR A 162 11.92 3.28 9.64
CA TYR A 162 10.66 3.63 8.97
C TYR A 162 10.90 3.93 7.48
N GLY A 163 9.84 3.87 6.68
CA GLY A 163 9.93 4.14 5.24
C GLY A 163 8.79 3.52 4.45
N THR A 164 8.90 3.52 3.12
CA THR A 164 7.94 2.85 2.26
C THR A 164 8.25 1.37 2.13
N LEU A 165 7.26 0.52 2.36
CA LEU A 165 7.29 -0.91 2.15
C LEU A 165 6.48 -1.28 0.91
N VAL A 166 6.98 -2.26 0.16
CA VAL A 166 6.32 -2.82 -1.00
C VAL A 166 6.23 -4.33 -0.85
N PHE A 167 5.03 -4.87 -1.08
CA PHE A 167 4.70 -6.29 -0.95
C PHE A 167 4.42 -6.84 -2.35
N ILE A 168 5.25 -7.80 -2.77
CA ILE A 168 5.23 -8.35 -4.12
C ILE A 168 4.93 -9.85 -4.03
N LYS A 169 3.91 -10.30 -4.77
CA LYS A 169 3.67 -11.72 -5.00
C LYS A 169 4.68 -12.20 -6.01
N MET A 170 5.56 -13.07 -5.60
CA MET A 170 6.46 -13.76 -6.51
C MET A 170 5.72 -14.95 -7.12
N PRO A 171 6.03 -15.32 -8.38
CA PRO A 171 5.57 -16.60 -8.90
C PRO A 171 6.05 -17.71 -7.97
N ALA A 172 5.20 -18.71 -7.74
CA ALA A 172 5.66 -19.95 -7.14
C ALA A 172 6.79 -20.49 -8.03
N LEU A 173 7.93 -20.82 -7.44
CA LEU A 173 8.97 -21.55 -8.16
C LEU A 173 8.32 -22.84 -8.66
N ALA A 174 8.11 -22.96 -9.97
CA ALA A 174 7.79 -24.24 -10.57
C ALA A 174 9.03 -25.11 -10.36
N TYR A 175 8.99 -25.99 -9.36
CA TYR A 175 9.97 -27.07 -9.28
C TYR A 175 9.70 -27.95 -10.50
N PHE A 176 10.59 -27.90 -11.49
CA PHE A 176 10.70 -28.96 -12.46
C PHE A 176 11.24 -30.17 -11.69
N GLU A 177 10.38 -31.13 -11.39
CA GLU A 177 10.84 -32.49 -11.08
C GLU A 177 11.53 -33.00 -12.35
N ASN A 178 12.83 -33.27 -12.26
CA ASN A 178 13.59 -33.98 -13.30
C ASN A 178 13.27 -35.48 -13.24
#